data_AF-D7G725-F1
#
_entry.id   AF-D7G725-F1
#
_cell.length_a   1.000
_cell.length_b   1.000
_cell.length_c   1.000
_cell.angle_alpha   90.00
_cell.angle_beta   90.00
_cell.angle_gamma   90.00
#
_symmetry.space_group_name_H-M   'P 1'
#
loop_
_entity.id
_entity.type
_entity.pdbx_description
1 polymer ?
#
loop_
_entity_poly.entity_id
_entity_poly.type
_entity_poly.pdbx_seq_one_letter_code
_entity_poly.pdbx_strand_id
1 'polypeptide(L)'
;MWSLRLSECAALGDLAGAVEALAHGGDPRWTNPDDQHRTALHFAAATGELGCCDFLIQNGADVFSLDERQCSPLDIPCLGNQVPAVEYFLDKMGR
;
A
#
# COMPACT_ATOMS: atom_id res chain seq x y z
N MET A 1 -13.78 -10.38 -1.37
CA MET A 1 -12.41 -10.93 -1.41
C MET A 1 -11.58 -10.18 -0.38
N TRP A 2 -10.83 -10.87 0.49
CA TRP A 2 -10.09 -10.21 1.58
C TRP A 2 -8.96 -9.29 1.08
N SER A 3 -8.35 -9.59 -0.07
CA SER A 3 -7.37 -8.69 -0.72
C SER A 3 -7.97 -7.35 -1.15
N LEU A 4 -9.22 -7.35 -1.64
CA LEU A 4 -9.94 -6.12 -1.96
C LEU A 4 -10.23 -5.29 -0.71
N ARG A 5 -10.65 -5.97 0.38
CA ARG A 5 -10.85 -5.32 1.68
C ARG A 5 -9.53 -4.77 2.24
N LEU A 6 -8.43 -5.49 2.06
CA LEU A 6 -7.10 -5.03 2.44
C LEU A 6 -6.72 -3.74 1.71
N SER A 7 -6.97 -3.65 0.40
CA SER A 7 -6.72 -2.40 -0.36
C SER A 7 -7.60 -1.24 0.09
N GLU A 8 -8.87 -1.49 0.44
CA GLU A 8 -9.78 -0.45 0.93
C GLU A 8 -9.36 0.05 2.32
N CYS A 9 -9.05 -0.85 3.25
CA CYS A 9 -8.53 -0.51 4.56
C CYS A 9 -7.21 0.27 4.48
N ALA A 10 -6.31 -0.15 3.57
CA ALA A 10 -5.05 0.53 3.30
C ALA A 10 -5.26 1.96 2.78
N ALA A 11 -6.22 2.17 1.89
CA ALA A 11 -6.57 3.50 1.39
C ALA A 11 -7.09 4.41 2.51
N LEU A 12 -7.91 3.87 3.41
CA LEU A 12 -8.58 4.62 4.47
C LEU A 12 -7.73 4.82 5.74
N GLY A 13 -6.53 4.22 5.80
CA GLY A 13 -5.71 4.23 7.02
C GLY A 13 -6.25 3.31 8.13
N ASP A 14 -7.21 2.44 7.81
CA ASP A 14 -7.81 1.50 8.76
C ASP A 14 -6.88 0.31 8.99
N LEU A 15 -5.90 0.51 9.87
CA LEU A 15 -4.94 -0.53 10.25
C LEU A 15 -5.64 -1.74 10.89
N ALA A 16 -6.72 -1.54 11.64
CA ALA A 16 -7.43 -2.64 12.28
C ALA A 16 -8.12 -3.54 11.24
N GLY A 17 -8.80 -2.94 10.27
CA GLY A 17 -9.38 -3.66 9.14
C GLY A 17 -8.33 -4.30 8.23
N ALA A 18 -7.16 -3.66 8.04
CA ALA A 18 -6.05 -4.26 7.29
C ALA A 18 -5.49 -5.51 8.00
N VAL A 19 -5.36 -5.47 9.33
CA VAL A 19 -4.96 -6.63 10.15
C VAL A 19 -5.98 -7.75 10.03
N GLU A 20 -7.27 -7.45 10.16
CA GLU A 20 -8.35 -8.42 9.98
C GLU A 20 -8.30 -9.06 8.59
N ALA A 21 -8.12 -8.25 7.54
CA ALA A 21 -8.07 -8.75 6.17
C ALA A 21 -6.90 -9.71 5.93
N LEU A 22 -5.69 -9.38 6.42
CA LEU A 22 -4.54 -10.29 6.36
C LEU A 22 -4.78 -11.57 7.16
N ALA A 23 -5.35 -11.47 8.36
CA ALA A 23 -5.64 -12.63 9.21
C ALA A 23 -6.61 -13.62 8.53
N HIS A 24 -7.49 -13.13 7.66
CA HIS A 24 -8.40 -13.96 6.87
C HIS A 24 -7.85 -14.35 5.47
N GLY A 25 -6.57 -14.14 5.21
CA GLY A 25 -5.90 -14.56 3.98
C GLY A 25 -5.99 -13.55 2.84
N GLY A 26 -6.17 -12.27 3.14
CA GLY A 26 -5.88 -11.19 2.20
C GLY A 26 -4.41 -11.25 1.79
N ASP A 27 -4.13 -11.07 0.51
CA ASP A 27 -2.76 -11.07 -0.01
C ASP A 27 -2.30 -9.62 -0.21
N PRO A 28 -1.25 -9.15 0.49
CA PRO A 28 -0.73 -7.79 0.36
C PRO A 28 -0.06 -7.52 -0.99
N ARG A 29 0.27 -8.57 -1.75
CA ARG A 29 0.84 -8.49 -3.11
C ARG A 29 -0.21 -8.57 -4.20
N TRP A 30 -1.46 -8.81 -3.84
CA TRP A 30 -2.54 -8.88 -4.81
C TRP A 30 -2.71 -7.54 -5.52
N THR A 31 -2.78 -7.61 -6.84
CA THR A 31 -3.07 -6.48 -7.73
C THR A 31 -4.54 -6.49 -8.10
N ASN A 32 -5.21 -5.35 -8.05
CA ASN A 32 -6.59 -5.21 -8.46
C ASN A 32 -6.71 -5.06 -9.99
N PRO A 33 -7.15 -6.07 -10.76
CA PRO A 33 -7.29 -5.97 -12.21
C PRO A 33 -8.39 -4.98 -12.64
N ASP A 34 -9.36 -4.70 -11.76
CA ASP A 34 -10.41 -3.72 -12.02
C ASP A 34 -9.96 -2.29 -11.66
N ASP A 35 -8.79 -2.14 -11.03
CA ASP A 35 -8.30 -0.85 -10.58
C ASP A 35 -6.80 -0.65 -10.88
N GLN A 36 -6.49 -0.60 -12.17
CA GLN A 36 -5.16 -0.27 -12.70
C GLN A 36 -4.05 -1.22 -12.23
N HIS A 37 -4.37 -2.47 -11.89
CA HIS A 37 -3.41 -3.41 -11.30
C HIS A 37 -2.74 -2.88 -10.02
N ARG A 38 -3.40 -1.97 -9.28
CA ARG A 38 -2.87 -1.40 -8.04
C ARG A 38 -2.95 -2.40 -6.90
N THR A 39 -1.92 -2.39 -6.05
CA THR A 39 -1.86 -3.17 -4.79
C THR A 39 -2.34 -2.34 -3.61
N ALA A 40 -2.59 -2.98 -2.47
CA ALA A 40 -2.94 -2.28 -1.23
C ALA A 40 -1.92 -1.18 -0.86
N LEU A 41 -0.63 -1.40 -1.16
CA LEU A 41 0.43 -0.43 -0.89
C LEU A 41 0.36 0.80 -1.80
N HIS A 42 -0.10 0.66 -3.05
CA HIS A 42 -0.34 1.82 -3.92
C HIS A 42 -1.41 2.74 -3.33
N PHE A 43 -2.47 2.17 -2.76
CA PHE A 43 -3.54 2.96 -2.15
C PHE A 43 -3.09 3.67 -0.87
N ALA A 44 -2.42 2.95 0.04
CA ALA A 44 -1.87 3.55 1.26
C ALA A 44 -0.85 4.67 0.94
N ALA A 45 0.02 4.47 -0.05
CA ALA A 45 0.96 5.49 -0.49
C ALA A 45 0.23 6.69 -1.11
N ALA A 46 -0.78 6.47 -1.95
CA ALA A 46 -1.57 7.53 -2.57
C ALA A 46 -2.27 8.42 -1.54
N THR A 47 -2.77 7.83 -0.45
CA THR A 47 -3.47 8.57 0.61
C THR A 47 -2.54 9.11 1.70
N GLY A 48 -1.29 8.65 1.76
CA GLY A 48 -0.31 9.08 2.75
C GLY A 48 -0.42 8.35 4.09
N GLU A 49 -1.04 7.17 4.10
CA GLU A 49 -1.30 6.38 5.30
C GLU A 49 -0.06 5.57 5.71
N LEU A 50 0.93 6.26 6.28
CA LEU A 50 2.24 5.67 6.61
C LEU A 50 2.15 4.45 7.53
N GLY A 51 1.18 4.42 8.46
CA GLY A 51 0.96 3.27 9.34
C GLY A 51 0.53 2.02 8.57
N CYS A 52 -0.35 2.18 7.58
CA CYS A 52 -0.73 1.09 6.67
C CYS A 52 0.42 0.71 5.74
N CYS A 53 1.20 1.69 5.24
CA CYS A 53 2.39 1.43 4.44
C CYS A 53 3.40 0.55 5.17
N ASP A 54 3.80 0.92 6.39
CA ASP A 54 4.72 0.14 7.22
C ASP A 54 4.20 -1.26 7.48
N PHE A 55 2.92 -1.36 7.83
CA PHE A 55 2.30 -2.64 8.12
C PHE A 55 2.28 -3.57 6.90
N LEU A 56 1.92 -3.05 5.73
CA LEU A 56 1.91 -3.82 4.49
C LEU A 56 3.32 -4.29 4.12
N ILE A 57 4.33 -3.43 4.24
CA ILE A 57 5.74 -3.78 3.95
C ILE A 57 6.23 -4.87 4.91
N GLN A 58 5.94 -4.76 6.20
CA GLN A 58 6.29 -5.78 7.20
C GLN A 58 5.62 -7.13 6.92
N ASN A 59 4.47 -7.13 6.25
CA ASN A 59 3.74 -8.33 5.85
C ASN A 59 4.06 -8.78 4.41
N GLY A 60 5.13 -8.26 3.79
CA GLY A 60 5.62 -8.74 2.51
C GLY A 60 4.98 -8.11 1.28
N ALA A 61 4.33 -6.94 1.43
CA ALA A 61 3.93 -6.13 0.28
C ALA A 61 5.15 -5.75 -0.56
N ASP A 62 4.99 -5.79 -1.88
CA ASP A 62 6.06 -5.50 -2.81
C ASP A 62 6.05 -4.02 -3.20
N VAL A 63 7.04 -3.30 -2.69
CA VAL A 63 7.27 -1.86 -2.90
C VAL A 63 7.65 -1.51 -4.34
N PHE A 64 8.00 -2.50 -5.17
CA PHE A 64 8.36 -2.32 -6.58
C PHE A 64 7.27 -2.84 -7.54
N SER A 65 6.12 -3.28 -7.02
CA SER A 65 4.99 -3.70 -7.84
C SER A 65 4.60 -2.57 -8.79
N LEU A 66 4.47 -2.84 -10.08
CA LEU A 66 4.09 -1.81 -11.04
C LEU A 66 2.57 -1.87 -11.30
N ASP A 67 1.93 -0.71 -11.24
CA ASP A 67 0.57 -0.53 -11.74
C ASP A 67 0.52 -0.47 -13.29
N GLU A 68 -0.68 -0.27 -13.85
CA GLU A 68 -0.88 -0.11 -15.31
C GLU A 68 -0.10 1.07 -15.92
N ARG A 69 0.24 2.08 -15.12
CA ARG A 69 0.99 3.26 -15.55
C ARG A 69 2.50 3.08 -15.40
N GLN A 70 2.94 1.88 -15.02
CA GLN A 70 4.33 1.57 -14.70
C GLN A 70 4.86 2.41 -13.52
N CYS A 71 3.97 2.79 -12.61
CA CYS A 71 4.30 3.44 -11.35
C CYS A 71 4.36 2.39 -10.25
N SER A 72 5.40 2.44 -9.44
CA SER A 72 5.46 1.70 -8.17
C SER A 72 4.71 2.46 -7.07
N PRO A 73 4.36 1.81 -5.94
CA PRO A 73 3.80 2.51 -4.78
C PRO A 73 4.68 3.67 -4.29
N LEU A 74 6.00 3.58 -4.50
CA LEU A 74 6.96 4.62 -4.14
C LEU A 74 6.88 5.84 -5.07
N ASP A 75 6.52 5.62 -6.33
CA ASP A 75 6.43 6.69 -7.34
C ASP A 75 5.16 7.53 -7.17
N ILE A 76 4.17 7.03 -6.41
CA ILE A 76 2.92 7.74 -6.17
C ILE A 76 3.13 8.85 -5.12
N PRO A 77 2.85 10.12 -5.45
CA PRO A 77 2.87 11.19 -4.48
C PRO A 77 1.70 11.05 -3.49
N CYS A 78 2.00 11.12 -2.19
CA CYS A 78 0.98 11.17 -1.14
C CYS A 78 0.10 12.41 -1.32
N LEU A 79 -1.21 12.22 -1.52
CA LEU A 79 -2.17 13.32 -1.65
C LEU A 79 -2.59 13.91 -0.30
N GLY A 80 -2.49 13.12 0.80
CA GLY A 80 -3.08 13.46 2.10
C GLY A 80 -2.20 14.25 3.07
N ASN A 81 -0.87 14.20 2.93
CA ASN A 81 0.04 14.99 3.75
C ASN A 81 1.36 15.15 3.02
N GLN A 82 1.88 16.38 2.92
CA GLN A 82 3.01 16.77 2.06
C GLN A 82 4.38 16.28 2.56
N VAL A 83 4.48 15.03 3.01
CA VAL A 83 5.77 14.34 3.19
C VAL A 83 5.93 13.42 2.00
N PRO A 84 7.04 13.47 1.25
CA PRO A 84 7.27 12.53 0.17
C PRO A 84 7.26 11.12 0.77
N ALA A 85 6.28 10.28 0.43
CA ALA A 85 6.35 8.84 0.68
C ALA A 85 7.73 8.31 0.27
N VAL A 86 8.26 8.85 -0.82
CA VAL A 86 9.63 8.67 -1.29
C VAL A 86 10.67 8.88 -0.19
N GLU A 87 10.67 9.98 0.58
CA GLU A 87 11.64 10.18 1.68
C GLU A 87 11.44 9.17 2.81
N TYR A 88 10.19 8.87 3.17
CA TYR A 88 9.87 7.88 4.20
C TYR A 88 10.36 6.47 3.82
N PHE A 89 10.13 6.07 2.58
CA PHE A 89 10.55 4.78 2.06
C PHE A 89 12.05 4.71 1.77
N LEU A 90 12.68 5.81 1.34
CA LEU A 90 14.13 5.90 1.17
C LEU A 90 14.87 5.80 2.52
N ASP A 91 14.34 6.39 3.60
CA ASP A 91 14.91 6.22 4.95
C ASP A 91 14.85 4.75 5.41
N LYS A 92 13.76 4.05 5.08
CA LYS A 92 13.58 2.62 5.40
C LYS A 92 14.42 1.68 4.52
N MET A 93 14.74 2.06 3.28
CA MET A 93 15.56 1.24 2.37
C MET A 93 17.07 1.52 2.47
N GLY A 94 17.46 2.64 3.05
CA GLY A 94 18.86 3.10 3.14
C GLY A 94 19.60 2.76 4.44
N ARG A 95 19.04 1.94 5.32
CA ARG A 95 19.64 1.55 6.61
C ARG A 95 19.63 0.06 6.88
#